data_AF-A0A962BZL7-F1
#
_entry.id   AF-A0A962BZL7-F1
#
_cell.length_a   1.000
_cell.length_b   1.000
_cell.length_c   1.000
_cell.angle_alpha   90.00
_cell.angle_beta   90.00
_cell.angle_gamma   90.00
#
_symmetry.space_group_name_H-M   'P 1'
#
loop_
_entity.id
_entity.type
_entity.pdbx_description
1 polymer ?
#
loop_
_entity_poly.entity_id
_entity_poly.type
_entity_poly.pdbx_seq_one_letter_code
_entity_poly.pdbx_strand_id
1 'polypeptide(L)'
;VYVGWSREFTDTLSLDLSYTRVFYPGSEPDYNQNFSELEAVFGFGGHYSLTANYSDNTVNLGHSGWYWRLDGEWDLGETGFTYGAGLGRYDLGKELGGTYEDYEIFLARSFEHFSAKLAWIDTSGFNETLAENLGEQHLADGRLVLSAGFTF
;
A
#
# COMPACT_ATOMS: atom_id res chain seq x y z
N VAL A 1 -13.75 -8.33 -6.81
CA VAL A 1 -15.00 -7.64 -6.43
C VAL A 1 -14.61 -6.50 -5.52
N TYR A 2 -15.17 -5.31 -5.71
CA TYR A 2 -14.87 -4.14 -4.89
C TYR A 2 -16.18 -3.55 -4.38
N VAL A 3 -16.25 -3.25 -3.08
CA VAL A 3 -17.33 -2.48 -2.47
C VAL A 3 -16.66 -1.43 -1.59
N GLY A 4 -16.96 -0.15 -1.84
CA GLY A 4 -16.39 0.96 -1.11
C GLY A 4 -17.46 1.89 -0.54
N TRP A 5 -17.12 2.57 0.54
CA TRP A 5 -17.87 3.69 1.11
C TRP A 5 -16.89 4.77 1.53
N SER A 6 -17.15 6.01 1.14
CA SER A 6 -16.35 7.17 1.52
C SER A 6 -17.21 8.24 2.17
N ARG A 7 -16.63 8.96 3.13
CA ARG A 7 -17.27 10.14 3.72
C ARG A 7 -16.24 11.16 4.18
N GLU A 8 -16.45 12.39 3.74
CA GLU A 8 -15.87 13.58 4.33
C GLU A 8 -16.73 14.03 5.52
N PHE A 9 -16.12 14.15 6.70
CA PHE A 9 -16.79 14.67 7.89
C PHE A 9 -16.58 16.18 8.03
N THR A 10 -15.39 16.65 7.63
CA THR A 10 -14.99 18.06 7.54
C THR A 10 -14.02 18.23 6.39
N ASP A 11 -13.61 19.48 6.10
CA ASP A 11 -12.56 19.79 5.11
C ASP A 11 -11.18 19.16 5.43
N THR A 12 -11.01 18.61 6.63
CA THR A 12 -9.75 18.05 7.11
C THR A 12 -9.87 16.64 7.65
N LEU A 13 -11.06 16.03 7.66
CA LEU A 13 -11.31 14.70 8.21
C LEU A 13 -12.16 13.87 7.24
N SER A 14 -11.63 12.73 6.82
CA SER A 14 -12.32 11.78 5.95
C SER A 14 -12.14 10.34 6.44
N LEU A 15 -13.07 9.48 6.01
CA LEU A 15 -12.94 8.03 6.16
C LEU A 15 -13.37 7.35 4.88
N ASP A 16 -12.49 6.52 4.36
CA ASP A 16 -12.75 5.59 3.27
C ASP A 16 -12.69 4.17 3.82
N LEU A 17 -13.69 3.36 3.48
CA LEU A 17 -13.75 1.94 3.80
C LEU A 17 -13.89 1.18 2.50
N SER A 18 -13.09 0.14 2.30
CA SER A 18 -13.20 -0.70 1.12
C SER A 18 -13.06 -2.18 1.44
N TYR A 19 -13.82 -3.01 0.74
CA TYR A 19 -13.64 -4.45 0.73
C TYR A 19 -13.30 -4.90 -0.68
N THR A 20 -12.18 -5.59 -0.81
CA THR A 20 -11.66 -6.07 -2.09
C THR A 20 -11.49 -7.58 -2.06
N ARG A 21 -12.02 -8.26 -3.08
CA ARG A 21 -11.70 -9.66 -3.39
C ARG A 21 -10.78 -9.69 -4.60
N VAL A 22 -9.55 -10.14 -4.40
CA VAL A 22 -8.55 -10.32 -5.45
C VAL A 22 -8.67 -11.74 -6.02
N PHE A 23 -8.61 -11.84 -7.34
CA PHE A 23 -8.62 -13.12 -8.05
C PHE A 23 -7.29 -13.32 -8.79
N TYR A 24 -6.67 -14.47 -8.60
CA TYR A 24 -5.44 -14.89 -9.28
C TYR A 24 -5.75 -16.01 -10.27
N PRO A 25 -6.30 -15.69 -11.46
CA PRO A 25 -6.55 -16.68 -12.49
C PRO A 25 -5.23 -17.29 -12.97
N GLY A 26 -5.18 -18.62 -13.09
CA GLY A 26 -3.97 -19.33 -13.50
C GLY A 26 -3.00 -19.67 -12.37
N SER A 27 -3.38 -19.42 -11.11
CA SER A 27 -2.72 -20.05 -9.96
C SER A 27 -2.83 -21.58 -10.06
N GLU A 28 -1.84 -22.30 -9.51
CA GLU A 28 -1.86 -23.77 -9.54
C GLU A 28 -3.19 -24.30 -8.97
N PRO A 29 -3.79 -25.35 -9.56
CA PRO A 29 -5.10 -25.85 -9.14
C PRO A 29 -5.18 -26.19 -7.64
N ASP A 30 -4.06 -26.56 -7.04
CA ASP A 30 -3.94 -26.93 -5.64
C ASP A 30 -3.68 -25.73 -4.71
N TYR A 31 -3.45 -24.53 -5.28
CA TYR A 31 -3.20 -23.27 -4.59
C TYR A 31 -4.24 -22.20 -4.95
N ASN A 32 -5.31 -22.11 -4.17
CA ASN A 32 -6.33 -21.05 -4.32
C ASN A 32 -5.83 -19.70 -3.76
N GLN A 33 -5.02 -18.96 -4.52
CA GLN A 33 -4.45 -17.67 -4.09
C GLN A 33 -5.46 -16.52 -3.99
N ASN A 34 -6.76 -16.77 -4.16
CA ASN A 34 -7.77 -15.73 -4.05
C ASN A 34 -7.98 -15.35 -2.57
N PHE A 35 -7.74 -14.10 -2.22
CA PHE A 35 -7.95 -13.59 -0.86
C PHE A 35 -8.83 -12.34 -0.84
N SER A 36 -9.32 -12.02 0.35
CA SER A 36 -10.14 -10.84 0.61
C SER A 36 -9.40 -9.89 1.53
N GLU A 37 -9.63 -8.60 1.34
CA GLU A 37 -9.08 -7.53 2.17
C GLU A 37 -10.15 -6.53 2.55
N LEU A 38 -10.08 -6.04 3.78
CA LEU A 38 -10.81 -4.91 4.28
C LEU A 38 -9.82 -3.78 4.56
N GLU A 39 -10.04 -2.63 3.93
CA GLU A 39 -9.24 -1.42 4.08
C GLU A 39 -10.06 -0.34 4.77
N ALA A 40 -9.39 0.42 5.64
CA ALA A 40 -9.86 1.68 6.16
C ALA A 40 -8.77 2.73 5.99
N VAL A 41 -9.08 3.86 5.34
CA VAL A 41 -8.19 5.02 5.21
C VAL A 41 -8.81 6.18 5.94
N PHE A 42 -8.11 6.69 6.94
CA PHE A 42 -8.52 7.86 7.71
C PHE A 42 -7.66 9.06 7.33
N GLY A 43 -8.24 10.01 6.60
CA GLY A 43 -7.59 11.26 6.25
C GLY A 43 -7.72 12.28 7.38
N PHE A 44 -6.63 12.97 7.72
CA PHE A 44 -6.63 13.99 8.75
C PHE A 44 -5.68 15.16 8.46
N GLY A 45 -6.06 16.36 8.90
CA GLY A 45 -5.20 17.55 8.84
C GLY A 45 -4.89 18.06 7.43
N GLY A 46 -5.62 17.57 6.40
CA GLY A 46 -5.47 17.97 4.99
C GLY A 46 -4.22 17.41 4.28
N HIS A 47 -3.31 16.76 5.01
CA HIS A 47 -2.02 16.33 4.49
C HIS A 47 -1.63 14.92 4.91
N TYR A 48 -2.38 14.29 5.82
CA TYR A 48 -2.02 13.00 6.39
C TYR A 48 -3.12 11.98 6.17
N SER A 49 -2.72 10.72 6.05
CA SER A 49 -3.64 9.60 6.11
C SER A 49 -3.08 8.45 6.93
N LEU A 50 -3.96 7.77 7.66
CA LEU A 50 -3.66 6.52 8.34
C LEU A 50 -4.48 5.41 7.68
N THR A 51 -3.79 4.43 7.12
CA THR A 51 -4.39 3.26 6.48
C THR A 51 -4.27 2.05 7.39
N ALA A 52 -5.35 1.30 7.50
CA ALA A 52 -5.44 0.00 8.16
C ALA A 52 -6.03 -1.02 7.19
N ASN A 53 -5.29 -2.08 6.94
CA ASN A 53 -5.64 -3.14 6.00
C ASN A 53 -5.64 -4.48 6.75
N TYR A 54 -6.71 -5.24 6.59
CA TYR A 54 -6.87 -6.57 7.16
C TYR A 54 -7.16 -7.59 6.08
N SER A 55 -6.44 -8.70 6.11
CA SER A 55 -6.80 -9.91 5.36
C SER A 55 -7.01 -11.07 6.32
N ASP A 56 -8.08 -11.84 6.12
CA ASP A 56 -8.39 -13.03 6.92
C ASP A 56 -7.53 -14.23 6.54
N ASN A 57 -6.95 -14.21 5.33
CA ASN A 57 -6.10 -15.26 4.80
C ASN A 57 -5.11 -14.65 3.79
N THR A 58 -4.13 -13.90 4.30
CA THR A 58 -3.18 -13.13 3.50
C THR A 58 -2.44 -14.06 2.53
N VAL A 59 -2.48 -13.72 1.24
CA VAL A 59 -1.92 -14.50 0.11
C VAL A 59 -2.21 -16.00 0.16
N ASN A 60 -3.34 -16.38 0.79
CA ASN A 60 -3.76 -17.77 1.01
C ASN A 60 -2.74 -18.64 1.77
N LEU A 61 -1.98 -18.05 2.70
CA LEU A 61 -1.01 -18.76 3.52
C LEU A 61 -1.60 -19.38 4.79
N GLY A 62 -2.91 -19.24 5.03
CA GLY A 62 -3.61 -19.78 6.20
C GLY A 62 -3.53 -18.88 7.45
N HIS A 63 -3.02 -17.66 7.30
CA HIS A 63 -2.84 -16.70 8.39
C HIS A 63 -3.50 -15.36 8.05
N SER A 64 -4.07 -14.72 9.06
CA SER A 64 -4.55 -13.35 8.93
C SER A 64 -3.39 -12.35 9.00
N GLY A 65 -3.46 -11.28 8.22
CA GLY A 65 -2.46 -10.23 8.22
C GLY A 65 -3.06 -8.85 8.48
N TRP A 66 -2.27 -8.00 9.13
CA TRP A 66 -2.59 -6.60 9.34
C TRP A 66 -1.51 -5.72 8.74
N TYR A 67 -1.92 -4.76 7.92
CA TYR A 67 -1.04 -3.72 7.41
C TYR A 67 -1.50 -2.35 7.92
N TRP A 68 -0.55 -1.58 8.42
CA TRP A 68 -0.78 -0.21 8.88
C TRP A 68 0.17 0.72 8.14
N ARG A 69 -0.34 1.86 7.66
CA ARG A 69 0.49 2.84 6.96
C ARG A 69 0.14 4.26 7.37
N LEU A 70 1.16 5.08 7.61
CA LEU A 70 1.02 6.51 7.80
C LEU A 70 1.66 7.21 6.60
N ASP A 71 0.88 8.03 5.91
CA ASP A 71 1.34 8.85 4.79
C ASP A 71 1.20 10.34 5.09
N GLY A 72 2.10 11.12 4.51
CA GLY A 72 2.05 12.58 4.48
C GLY A 72 2.33 13.09 3.07
N GLU A 73 1.53 14.05 2.62
CA GLU A 73 1.67 14.70 1.30
C GLU A 73 1.59 16.23 1.43
N TRP A 74 2.54 16.91 0.78
CA TRP A 74 2.69 18.36 0.84
C TRP A 74 2.98 18.94 -0.53
N ASP A 75 2.18 19.92 -0.93
CA ASP A 75 2.47 20.73 -2.10
C ASP A 75 3.68 21.63 -1.85
N LEU A 76 4.63 21.60 -2.78
CA LEU A 76 5.86 22.39 -2.72
C LEU A 76 5.61 23.79 -3.28
N GLY A 77 4.78 24.56 -2.57
CA GLY A 77 4.42 25.92 -2.92
C GLY A 77 3.88 26.03 -4.35
N GLU A 78 4.37 27.01 -5.11
CA GLU A 78 3.91 27.28 -6.49
C GLU A 78 4.62 26.43 -7.56
N THR A 79 5.47 25.48 -7.17
CA THR A 79 6.26 24.69 -8.13
C THR A 79 5.40 23.70 -8.94
N GLY A 80 4.20 23.38 -8.44
CA GLY A 80 3.33 22.33 -8.96
C GLY A 80 3.82 20.91 -8.67
N PHE A 81 4.86 20.75 -7.83
CA PHE A 81 5.28 19.46 -7.33
C PHE A 81 4.66 19.17 -5.97
N THR A 82 4.38 17.89 -5.73
CA THR A 82 3.97 17.35 -4.43
C THR A 82 5.08 16.45 -3.92
N TYR A 83 5.50 16.67 -2.69
CA TYR A 83 6.37 15.76 -1.95
C TYR A 83 5.51 14.86 -1.07
N GLY A 84 5.82 13.57 -1.06
CA GLY A 84 5.16 12.63 -0.17
C GLY A 84 6.16 11.71 0.51
N ALA A 85 5.77 11.26 1.70
CA ALA A 85 6.49 10.25 2.46
C ALA A 85 5.51 9.34 3.16
N GLY A 86 5.85 8.06 3.25
CA GLY A 86 5.04 7.08 3.95
C GLY A 86 5.86 6.01 4.64
N LEU A 87 5.30 5.50 5.73
CA LEU A 87 5.83 4.40 6.54
C LEU A 87 4.74 3.36 6.71
N GLY A 88 5.01 2.14 6.27
CA GLY A 88 4.16 0.97 6.43
C GLY A 88 4.74 -0.03 7.43
N ARG A 89 3.86 -0.79 8.08
CA ARG A 89 4.18 -1.97 8.87
C ARG A 89 3.18 -3.07 8.57
N TYR A 90 3.67 -4.20 8.08
CA TYR A 90 2.87 -5.40 7.85
C TYR A 90 3.21 -6.44 8.92
N ASP A 91 2.21 -6.89 9.67
CA ASP A 91 2.24 -8.10 10.50
C ASP A 91 1.52 -9.25 9.80
N LEU A 92 2.26 -10.29 9.45
CA LEU A 92 1.77 -11.49 8.76
C LEU A 92 1.67 -12.71 9.71
N GLY A 93 1.94 -12.52 11.00
CA GLY A 93 2.07 -13.63 11.95
C GLY A 93 3.45 -14.27 11.93
N LYS A 94 3.84 -14.84 13.06
CA LYS A 94 5.19 -15.40 13.28
C LYS A 94 5.48 -16.57 12.34
N GLU A 95 4.45 -17.31 11.97
CA GLU A 95 4.51 -18.47 11.08
C GLU A 95 4.95 -18.07 9.66
N LEU A 96 4.68 -16.83 9.26
CA LEU A 96 5.06 -16.28 7.96
C LEU A 96 6.31 -15.40 8.04
N GLY A 97 7.07 -15.47 9.13
CA GLY A 97 8.28 -14.66 9.34
C GLY A 97 8.02 -13.35 10.07
N GLY A 98 6.82 -13.14 10.62
CA GLY A 98 6.52 -12.06 11.55
C GLY A 98 6.14 -10.76 10.86
N THR A 99 6.94 -9.71 11.07
CA THR A 99 6.60 -8.36 10.65
C THR A 99 7.72 -7.73 9.81
N TYR A 100 7.36 -6.95 8.80
CA TYR A 100 8.27 -6.08 8.08
C TYR A 100 7.73 -4.65 8.01
N GLU A 101 8.61 -3.72 7.66
CA GLU A 101 8.30 -2.30 7.48
C GLU A 101 8.65 -1.89 6.06
N ASP A 102 7.86 -1.00 5.48
CA ASP A 102 8.14 -0.44 4.17
C ASP A 102 8.13 1.09 4.23
N TYR A 103 8.88 1.71 3.33
CA TYR A 103 9.07 3.15 3.30
C TYR A 103 8.90 3.62 1.86
N GLU A 104 8.26 4.77 1.70
CA GLU A 104 8.24 5.48 0.42
C GLU A 104 8.59 6.95 0.65
N ILE A 105 9.40 7.50 -0.24
CA ILE A 105 9.55 8.94 -0.40
C ILE A 105 9.40 9.24 -1.88
N PHE A 106 8.61 10.26 -2.23
CA PHE A 106 8.39 10.60 -3.64
C PHE A 106 8.29 12.09 -3.92
N LEU A 107 8.56 12.42 -5.17
CA LEU A 107 8.17 13.68 -5.80
C LEU A 107 7.25 13.37 -6.97
N ALA A 108 6.10 14.02 -6.99
CA ALA A 108 5.11 13.88 -8.05
C ALA A 108 4.76 15.22 -8.65
N ARG A 109 4.33 15.21 -9.92
CA ARG A 109 3.77 16.36 -10.59
C ARG A 109 2.71 15.91 -11.57
N SER A 110 1.57 16.59 -11.52
CA SER A 110 0.49 16.43 -12.48
C SER A 110 0.41 17.66 -13.37
N PHE A 111 0.32 17.40 -14.66
CA PHE A 111 -0.10 18.30 -15.71
C PHE A 111 -1.52 17.87 -16.13
N GLU A 112 -2.22 18.69 -16.90
CA GLU A 112 -3.62 18.45 -17.28
C GLU A 112 -3.93 17.00 -17.70
N HIS A 113 -3.18 16.46 -18.66
CA HIS A 113 -3.39 15.10 -19.19
C HIS A 113 -2.29 14.11 -18.80
N PHE A 114 -1.25 14.55 -18.09
CA PHE A 114 -0.06 13.74 -17.83
C PHE A 114 0.36 13.87 -16.37
N SER A 115 0.62 12.76 -15.69
CA SER A 115 1.19 12.75 -14.36
C SER A 115 2.48 11.96 -14.33
N ALA A 116 3.44 12.37 -13.50
CA ALA A 116 4.67 11.64 -13.26
C ALA A 116 5.00 11.62 -11.75
N LYS A 117 5.51 10.49 -11.27
CA LYS A 117 5.99 10.28 -9.90
C LYS A 117 7.35 9.59 -9.95
N LEU A 118 8.34 10.20 -9.29
CA LEU A 118 9.61 9.56 -8.97
C LEU A 118 9.61 9.20 -7.49
N ALA A 119 9.70 7.92 -7.19
CA ALA A 119 9.67 7.39 -5.84
C ALA A 119 10.93 6.60 -5.53
N TRP A 120 11.39 6.70 -4.29
CA TRP A 120 12.26 5.72 -3.67
C TRP A 120 11.42 4.88 -2.71
N ILE A 121 11.53 3.55 -2.83
CA ILE A 121 10.79 2.59 -2.02
C ILE A 121 11.80 1.58 -1.46
N ASP A 122 11.66 1.24 -0.18
CA ASP A 122 12.53 0.28 0.50
C ASP A 122 11.75 -0.51 1.56
N THR A 123 12.30 -1.65 1.98
CA THR A 123 11.70 -2.55 2.96
C THR A 123 12.74 -2.94 4.01
N SER A 124 12.38 -2.88 5.29
CA SER A 124 13.22 -3.39 6.39
C SER A 124 12.53 -4.53 7.13
N GLY A 125 13.30 -5.40 7.79
CA GLY A 125 12.76 -6.55 8.53
C GLY A 125 12.31 -7.73 7.64
N PHE A 126 12.45 -7.62 6.32
CA PHE A 126 12.20 -8.70 5.38
C PHE A 126 13.27 -9.80 5.53
N ASN A 127 12.87 -10.94 6.08
CA ASN A 127 13.76 -12.04 6.47
C ASN A 127 13.59 -13.28 5.57
N GLU A 128 14.41 -14.31 5.80
CA GLU A 128 14.39 -15.55 5.02
C GLU A 128 13.03 -16.24 5.05
N THR A 129 12.38 -16.33 6.22
CA THR A 129 11.03 -16.93 6.33
C THR A 129 9.99 -16.14 5.53
N LEU A 130 10.05 -14.81 5.54
CA LEU A 130 9.19 -13.99 4.68
C LEU A 130 9.49 -14.26 3.20
N ALA A 131 10.76 -14.40 2.83
CA ALA A 131 11.16 -14.63 1.45
C ALA A 131 10.69 -15.99 0.91
N GLU A 132 10.70 -17.03 1.75
CA GLU A 132 10.16 -18.36 1.42
C GLU A 132 8.66 -18.31 1.07
N ASN A 133 7.92 -17.35 1.63
CA ASN A 133 6.47 -17.25 1.50
C ASN A 133 6.00 -16.19 0.49
N LEU A 134 6.75 -15.10 0.31
CA LEU A 134 6.31 -13.90 -0.43
C LEU A 134 7.15 -13.59 -1.68
N GLY A 135 8.30 -14.25 -1.85
CA GLY A 135 9.20 -14.04 -2.97
C GLY A 135 10.62 -13.67 -2.54
N GLU A 136 11.54 -13.67 -3.50
CA GLU A 136 12.97 -13.54 -3.22
C GLU A 136 13.33 -12.25 -2.45
N GLN A 137 14.17 -12.36 -1.44
CA GLN A 137 14.54 -11.26 -0.54
C GLN A 137 15.07 -10.02 -1.28
N HIS A 138 15.83 -10.20 -2.36
CA HIS A 138 16.37 -9.09 -3.15
C HIS A 138 15.28 -8.22 -3.81
N LEU A 139 14.04 -8.73 -3.94
CA LEU A 139 12.90 -7.95 -4.43
C LEU A 139 12.38 -6.96 -3.39
N ALA A 140 12.78 -7.10 -2.13
CA ALA A 140 12.46 -6.17 -1.05
C ALA A 140 13.45 -5.00 -0.96
N ASP A 141 14.58 -5.06 -1.69
CA ASP A 141 15.63 -4.04 -1.65
C ASP A 141 15.15 -2.67 -2.17
N GLY A 142 15.78 -1.63 -1.62
CA GLY A 142 15.61 -0.23 -1.98
C GLY A 142 15.76 0.03 -3.48
N ARG A 143 14.76 0.68 -4.08
CA ARG A 143 14.70 0.96 -5.52
C ARG A 143 14.11 2.32 -5.84
N LEU A 144 14.53 2.85 -6.99
CA LEU A 144 13.90 4.01 -7.61
C LEU A 144 12.86 3.56 -8.64
N VAL A 145 11.66 4.12 -8.54
CA VAL A 145 10.54 3.84 -9.44
C VAL A 145 10.10 5.13 -10.10
N LEU A 146 10.08 5.14 -11.43
CA LEU A 146 9.45 6.21 -12.21
C LEU A 146 8.12 5.70 -12.75
N SER A 147 7.04 6.34 -12.34
CA SER A 147 5.67 6.06 -12.80
C SER A 147 5.14 7.26 -13.58
N ALA A 148 4.39 6.98 -14.65
CA ALA A 148 3.72 8.01 -15.43
C ALA A 148 2.31 7.56 -15.80
N GLY A 149 1.35 8.50 -15.76
CA GLY A 149 -0.04 8.27 -16.11
C GLY A 149 -0.50 9.26 -17.18
N PHE A 150 -1.44 8.83 -18.01
CA PHE A 150 -2.11 9.68 -19.00
C PHE A 150 -3.61 9.52 -18.89
N THR A 151 -4.35 10.63 -18.83
CA THR A 151 -5.81 10.64 -18.76
C THR A 151 -6.38 10.96 -20.15
N PHE A 152 -7.32 10.13 -20.62
CA PHE A 152 -7.99 10.23 -21.92
C PHE A 152 -9.47 10.57 -21.80
#